data_AF-A0A0A9X2D8-F1
#
_entry.id   AF-A0A0A9X2D8-F1
#
_cell.length_a   1.000
_cell.length_b   1.000
_cell.length_c   1.000
_cell.angle_alpha   90.00
_cell.angle_beta   90.00
_cell.angle_gamma   90.00
#
_symmetry.space_group_name_H-M   'P 1'
#
loop_
_entity.id
_entity.type
_entity.pdbx_description
1 polymer ?
#
loop_
_entity_poly.entity_id
_entity_poly.type
_entity_poly.pdbx_seq_one_letter_code
_entity_poly.pdbx_strand_id
1 'polypeptide(L)'
;MATLLGYRNYADYAVEVNIVKKSDAVHTFLSDLNKGLDPLYEKDRVSLEALKREECKTLGIECEDMIFSYDRRYYTRMYNDKYYSIDDEQLRKYFPFDQVIEGMFTLYQTIFSVKFEQIFELEHHQDVSKQLWSPDVRLFKVYDNVVGQQNKLLGYFYMDMFPRAGKYSHAAAYPLIPGATNNPVTGPDTSDKGILPVVAIVCNFPKATVTEVSTLTHYDVVTVLHEFGHC
;
A
#
# COMPACT_ATOMS: atom_id res chain seq x y z
N MET A 1 29.38 14.97 7.51
CA MET A 1 28.59 15.66 6.46
C MET A 1 27.64 16.69 7.07
N ALA A 2 26.69 16.31 7.94
CA ALA A 2 25.74 17.26 8.57
C ALA A 2 26.42 18.40 9.36
N THR A 3 27.45 18.09 10.15
CA THR A 3 28.22 19.10 10.90
C THR A 3 28.97 20.09 10.03
N LEU A 4 29.43 19.66 8.84
CA LEU A 4 30.07 20.56 7.85
C LEU A 4 29.07 21.55 7.25
N LEU A 5 27.80 21.17 7.21
CA LEU A 5 26.70 22.01 6.72
C LEU A 5 26.08 22.86 7.85
N GLY A 6 26.65 22.86 9.06
CA GLY A 6 26.20 23.69 10.19
C GLY A 6 25.11 23.05 11.06
N TYR A 7 24.74 21.79 10.85
CA TYR A 7 23.75 21.08 11.68
C TYR A 7 24.40 20.40 12.87
N ARG A 8 23.67 20.33 14.00
CA ARG A 8 24.14 19.67 15.23
C ARG A 8 24.38 18.17 15.04
N ASN A 9 23.48 17.51 14.31
CA ASN A 9 23.51 16.08 14.01
C ASN A 9 22.81 15.81 12.68
N TYR A 10 22.86 14.55 12.22
CA TYR A 10 22.21 14.16 10.97
C TYR A 10 20.67 14.25 11.03
N ALA A 11 20.06 13.99 12.19
CA ALA A 11 18.61 14.03 12.32
C ALA A 11 18.07 15.45 12.08
N ASP A 12 18.69 16.48 12.65
CA ASP A 12 18.34 17.89 12.40
C ASP A 12 18.47 18.26 10.92
N TYR A 13 19.53 17.77 10.25
CA TYR A 13 19.68 17.95 8.81
C TYR A 13 18.56 17.26 8.03
N ALA A 14 18.28 16.00 8.36
CA ALA A 14 17.30 15.19 7.64
C ALA A 14 15.87 15.75 7.77
N VAL A 15 15.49 16.25 8.95
CA VAL A 15 14.10 16.68 9.20
C VAL A 15 13.80 18.14 8.83
N GLU A 16 14.79 18.92 8.42
CA GLU A 16 14.61 20.34 8.06
C GLU A 16 13.57 20.52 6.94
N VAL A 17 13.57 19.62 5.96
CA VAL A 17 12.63 19.66 4.84
C VAL A 17 11.27 19.04 5.19
N ASN A 18 11.17 18.26 6.26
CA ASN A 18 9.91 17.66 6.73
C ASN A 18 9.02 18.67 7.47
N ILE A 19 7.78 18.28 7.78
CA ILE A 19 6.83 19.12 8.54
C ILE A 19 7.32 19.35 9.98
N VAL A 20 8.00 18.37 10.58
CA VAL A 20 8.43 18.41 11.99
C VAL A 20 9.60 19.36 12.26
N LYS A 21 10.40 19.68 11.22
CA LYS A 21 11.52 20.65 11.18
C LYS A 21 12.70 20.45 12.13
N LYS A 22 12.53 19.83 13.30
CA LYS A 22 13.56 19.69 14.34
C LYS A 22 13.58 18.29 14.94
N SER A 23 14.77 17.72 15.15
CA SER A 23 14.89 16.38 15.72
C SER A 23 14.36 16.30 17.16
N ASP A 24 14.52 17.36 17.95
CA ASP A 24 13.97 17.46 19.31
C ASP A 24 12.43 17.29 19.32
N ALA A 25 11.73 17.84 18.31
CA ALA A 25 10.28 17.68 18.19
C ALA A 25 9.88 16.24 17.83
N VAL A 26 10.69 15.53 17.05
CA VAL A 26 10.51 14.09 16.80
C VAL A 26 10.65 13.30 18.09
N HIS A 27 11.67 13.58 18.89
CA HIS A 27 11.88 12.90 20.17
C HIS A 27 10.74 13.13 21.16
N THR A 28 10.26 14.36 21.28
CA THR A 28 9.09 14.68 22.11
C THR A 28 7.86 13.93 21.63
N PHE A 29 7.57 13.97 20.33
CA PHE A 29 6.42 13.26 19.75
C PHE A 29 6.46 11.75 20.04
N LEU A 30 7.60 11.09 19.80
CA LEU A 30 7.75 9.66 20.07
C LEU A 30 7.66 9.33 21.56
N SER A 31 8.21 10.19 22.42
CA SER A 31 8.17 9.99 23.87
C SER A 31 6.74 10.12 24.40
N ASP A 32 5.98 11.10 23.92
CA ASP A 32 4.59 11.30 24.33
C ASP A 32 3.67 10.21 23.79
N LEU A 33 3.92 9.74 22.56
CA LEU A 33 3.24 8.57 22.01
C LEU A 33 3.48 7.33 22.87
N ASN A 34 4.73 7.05 23.25
CA ASN A 34 5.07 5.92 24.10
C ASN A 34 4.36 5.98 25.46
N LYS A 35 4.35 7.13 26.14
CA LYS A 35 3.63 7.29 27.42
C LYS A 35 2.15 6.90 27.32
N GLY A 36 1.51 7.18 26.19
CA GLY A 36 0.12 6.80 25.95
C GLY A 36 -0.08 5.32 25.62
N LEU A 37 0.91 4.69 24.97
CA LEU A 37 0.85 3.30 24.52
C LEU A 37 1.39 2.31 25.55
N ASP A 38 2.28 2.70 26.46
CA ASP A 38 2.92 1.81 27.44
C ASP A 38 1.88 1.02 28.27
N PRO A 39 0.78 1.61 28.78
CA PRO A 39 -0.23 0.84 29.51
C PRO A 39 -0.95 -0.20 28.65
N LEU A 40 -1.16 0.09 27.36
CA LEU A 40 -1.77 -0.83 26.41
C LEU A 40 -0.79 -1.95 26.05
N TYR A 41 0.48 -1.61 25.82
CA TYR A 41 1.53 -2.58 25.56
C TYR A 41 1.66 -3.60 26.71
N GLU A 42 1.69 -3.14 27.97
CA GLU A 42 1.78 -4.05 29.12
C GLU A 42 0.57 -4.98 29.23
N LYS A 43 -0.63 -4.45 28.96
CA LYS A 43 -1.86 -5.26 28.93
C LYS A 43 -1.81 -6.33 27.84
N ASP A 44 -1.38 -5.96 26.64
CA ASP A 44 -1.29 -6.88 25.51
C ASP A 44 -0.20 -7.94 25.76
N ARG A 45 0.98 -7.52 26.24
CA ARG A 45 2.09 -8.41 26.61
C ARG A 45 1.64 -9.49 27.60
N VAL A 46 1.01 -9.11 28.70
CA VAL A 46 0.50 -10.05 29.71
C VAL A 46 -0.53 -11.02 29.12
N SER A 47 -1.38 -10.54 28.21
CA SER A 47 -2.39 -11.36 27.55
C SER A 47 -1.76 -12.41 26.63
N LEU A 48 -0.73 -12.02 25.86
CA LEU A 48 0.00 -12.95 25.00
C LEU A 48 0.82 -13.97 25.81
N GLU A 49 1.48 -13.54 26.89
CA GLU A 49 2.19 -14.44 27.81
C GLU A 49 1.25 -15.46 28.45
N ALA A 50 0.02 -15.06 28.79
CA ALA A 50 -1.00 -15.98 29.31
C ALA A 50 -1.38 -17.06 28.30
N LEU A 51 -1.54 -16.70 27.01
CA LEU A 51 -1.82 -17.67 25.94
C LEU A 51 -0.65 -18.64 25.75
N LYS A 52 0.59 -18.15 25.79
CA LYS A 52 1.79 -18.98 25.72
C LYS A 52 1.84 -19.99 26.87
N ARG A 53 1.66 -19.54 28.12
CA ARG A 53 1.61 -20.44 29.29
C ARG A 53 0.51 -21.51 29.16
N GLU A 54 -0.68 -21.13 28.70
CA GLU A 54 -1.82 -22.04 28.51
C GLU A 54 -1.49 -23.13 27.46
N GLU A 55 -0.91 -22.73 26.32
CA GLU A 55 -0.51 -23.64 25.26
C GLU A 55 0.60 -24.59 25.71
N CYS A 56 1.68 -24.06 26.31
CA CYS A 56 2.80 -24.88 26.77
C CYS A 56 2.36 -25.96 27.76
N LYS A 57 1.48 -25.58 28.70
CA LYS A 57 0.87 -26.51 29.65
C LYS A 57 0.05 -27.60 28.94
N THR A 58 -0.68 -27.23 27.90
CA THR A 58 -1.50 -28.17 27.11
C THR A 58 -0.64 -29.15 26.32
N LEU A 59 0.48 -28.67 25.76
CA LEU A 59 1.43 -29.48 24.99
C LEU A 59 2.43 -30.26 25.87
N GLY A 60 2.49 -29.97 27.16
CA GLY A 60 3.45 -30.58 28.08
C GLY A 60 4.90 -30.17 27.81
N ILE A 61 5.10 -28.98 27.22
CA ILE A 61 6.44 -28.43 26.93
C ILE A 61 6.81 -27.38 27.97
N GLU A 62 8.08 -27.33 28.34
CA GLU A 62 8.61 -26.21 29.12
C GLU A 62 8.73 -24.98 28.22
N CYS A 63 8.30 -23.82 28.72
CA CYS A 63 8.51 -22.57 28.03
C CYS A 63 8.74 -21.42 28.99
N GLU A 64 9.50 -20.44 28.53
CA GLU A 64 9.77 -19.23 29.29
C GLU A 64 8.53 -18.34 29.35
N ASP A 65 8.36 -17.68 30.50
CA ASP A 65 7.23 -16.81 30.77
C ASP A 65 7.43 -15.40 30.19
N MET A 66 7.72 -15.35 28.89
CA MET A 66 7.94 -14.12 28.14
C MET A 66 7.64 -14.33 26.66
N ILE A 67 7.18 -13.28 26.00
CA ILE A 67 6.94 -13.27 24.55
C ILE A 67 8.18 -12.80 23.82
N PHE A 68 8.73 -13.66 22.97
CA PHE A 68 9.83 -13.30 22.08
C PHE A 68 9.32 -12.71 20.76
N SER A 69 10.22 -12.11 19.98
CA SER A 69 9.89 -11.52 18.68
C SER A 69 9.30 -12.53 17.69
N TYR A 70 9.73 -13.80 17.75
CA TYR A 70 9.20 -14.88 16.92
C TYR A 70 7.84 -15.42 17.42
N ASP A 71 7.52 -15.23 18.70
CA ASP A 71 6.24 -15.64 19.30
C ASP A 71 5.10 -14.69 18.94
N ARG A 72 5.43 -13.40 18.79
CA ARG A 72 4.44 -12.31 18.72
C ARG A 72 3.33 -12.56 17.70
N ARG A 73 3.69 -12.86 16.45
CA ARG A 73 2.68 -13.04 15.38
C ARG A 73 1.76 -14.22 15.64
N TYR A 74 2.31 -15.31 16.16
CA TYR A 74 1.58 -16.53 16.46
C TYR A 74 0.54 -16.29 17.57
N TYR A 75 0.96 -15.76 18.72
CA TYR A 75 0.04 -15.49 19.82
C TYR A 75 -0.91 -14.32 19.55
N THR A 76 -0.53 -13.32 18.76
CA THR A 76 -1.49 -12.29 18.30
C THR A 76 -2.60 -12.92 17.47
N ARG A 77 -2.28 -13.89 16.58
CA ARG A 77 -3.30 -14.60 15.82
C ARG A 77 -4.22 -15.41 16.74
N MET A 78 -3.65 -16.18 17.67
CA MET A 78 -4.44 -16.94 18.65
C MET A 78 -5.34 -16.03 19.51
N TYR A 79 -4.83 -14.87 19.93
CA TYR A 79 -5.61 -13.88 20.68
C TYR A 79 -6.79 -13.40 19.84
N ASN A 80 -6.57 -13.04 18.59
CA ASN A 80 -7.64 -12.58 17.71
C ASN A 80 -8.70 -13.66 17.45
N ASP A 81 -8.27 -14.91 17.23
CA ASP A 81 -9.17 -16.04 17.06
C ASP A 81 -10.03 -16.27 18.32
N LYS A 82 -9.42 -16.20 19.52
CA LYS A 82 -10.09 -16.45 20.80
C LYS A 82 -11.04 -15.32 21.24
N TYR A 83 -10.71 -14.06 20.96
CA TYR A 83 -11.43 -12.90 21.51
C TYR A 83 -12.24 -12.11 20.48
N TYR A 84 -11.91 -12.17 19.20
CA TYR A 84 -12.62 -11.46 18.14
C TYR A 84 -13.34 -12.38 17.16
N SER A 85 -13.08 -13.70 17.18
CA SER A 85 -13.69 -14.69 16.29
C SER A 85 -13.54 -14.33 14.80
N ILE A 86 -12.40 -13.73 14.43
CA ILE A 86 -12.08 -13.35 13.05
C ILE A 86 -11.19 -14.41 12.44
N ASP A 87 -11.71 -15.12 11.44
CA ASP A 87 -10.91 -16.03 10.62
C ASP A 87 -10.59 -15.39 9.26
N ASP A 88 -9.36 -14.88 9.11
CA ASP A 88 -8.89 -14.25 7.86
C ASP A 88 -9.01 -15.19 6.64
N GLU A 89 -8.89 -16.52 6.83
CA GLU A 89 -8.98 -17.49 5.73
C GLU A 89 -10.42 -17.75 5.29
N GLN A 90 -11.40 -17.58 6.18
CA GLN A 90 -12.81 -17.53 5.76
C GLN A 90 -13.14 -16.17 5.16
N LEU A 91 -12.65 -15.09 5.77
CA LEU A 91 -12.96 -13.73 5.37
C LEU A 91 -12.44 -13.41 3.96
N ARG A 92 -11.24 -13.87 3.59
CA ARG A 92 -10.68 -13.63 2.25
C ARG A 92 -11.56 -14.12 1.10
N LYS A 93 -12.42 -15.11 1.34
CA LYS A 93 -13.37 -15.62 0.34
C LYS A 93 -14.40 -14.58 -0.10
N TYR A 94 -14.65 -13.56 0.73
CA TYR A 94 -15.50 -12.42 0.43
C TYR A 94 -14.76 -11.27 -0.27
N PHE A 95 -13.45 -11.42 -0.49
CA PHE A 95 -12.61 -10.46 -1.19
C PHE A 95 -11.93 -11.09 -2.43
N PRO A 96 -12.69 -11.58 -3.43
CA PRO A 96 -12.11 -11.91 -4.74
C PRO A 96 -11.40 -10.69 -5.33
N PHE A 97 -10.19 -10.90 -5.85
CA PHE A 97 -9.33 -9.81 -6.31
C PHE A 97 -10.03 -8.85 -7.28
N ASP A 98 -10.66 -9.37 -8.35
CA ASP A 98 -11.28 -8.49 -9.35
C ASP A 98 -12.46 -7.68 -8.76
N GLN A 99 -13.20 -8.24 -7.79
CA GLN A 99 -14.29 -7.52 -7.08
C GLN A 99 -13.74 -6.42 -6.16
N VAL A 100 -12.61 -6.66 -5.50
CA VAL A 100 -11.94 -5.64 -4.69
C VAL A 100 -11.44 -4.49 -5.57
N ILE A 101 -10.84 -4.79 -6.72
CA ILE A 101 -10.39 -3.75 -7.66
C ILE A 101 -11.57 -2.95 -8.20
N GLU A 102 -12.67 -3.61 -8.59
CA GLU A 102 -13.88 -2.94 -9.07
C GLU A 102 -14.52 -2.05 -7.98
N GLY A 103 -14.62 -2.55 -6.75
CA GLY A 103 -15.14 -1.79 -5.61
C GLY A 103 -14.26 -0.57 -5.27
N MET A 104 -12.94 -0.75 -5.29
CA MET A 104 -11.98 0.34 -5.12
C MET A 104 -12.14 1.38 -6.23
N PHE A 105 -12.20 0.97 -7.50
CA PHE A 105 -12.44 1.90 -8.59
C PHE A 105 -13.75 2.67 -8.43
N THR A 106 -14.83 1.98 -8.06
CA THR A 106 -16.12 2.64 -7.81
C THR A 106 -16.04 3.69 -6.71
N LEU A 107 -15.32 3.40 -5.63
CA LEU A 107 -15.09 4.32 -4.53
C LEU A 107 -14.34 5.58 -4.99
N TYR A 108 -13.21 5.42 -5.67
CA TYR A 108 -12.39 6.55 -6.14
C TYR A 108 -13.08 7.37 -7.23
N GLN A 109 -13.75 6.71 -8.18
CA GLN A 109 -14.54 7.39 -9.20
C GLN A 109 -15.65 8.26 -8.57
N THR A 110 -16.24 7.80 -7.47
CA THR A 110 -17.28 8.54 -6.73
C THR A 110 -16.71 9.72 -5.94
N ILE A 111 -15.66 9.49 -5.15
CA ILE A 111 -15.06 10.52 -4.27
C ILE A 111 -14.42 11.64 -5.10
N PHE A 112 -13.69 11.28 -6.16
CA PHE A 112 -12.90 12.22 -6.95
C PHE A 112 -13.57 12.65 -8.25
N SER A 113 -14.77 12.13 -8.56
CA SER A 113 -15.46 12.39 -9.82
C SER A 113 -14.58 12.10 -11.03
N VAL A 114 -13.91 10.94 -11.02
CA VAL A 114 -13.06 10.47 -12.13
C VAL A 114 -13.67 9.25 -12.81
N LYS A 115 -13.15 8.88 -13.98
CA LYS A 115 -13.46 7.65 -14.70
C LYS A 115 -12.19 6.92 -15.09
N PHE A 116 -12.13 5.63 -14.82
CA PHE A 116 -11.03 4.76 -15.24
C PHE A 116 -11.43 3.96 -16.48
N GLU A 117 -10.54 3.91 -17.47
CA GLU A 117 -10.74 3.14 -18.69
C GLU A 117 -9.51 2.27 -18.94
N GLN A 118 -9.69 0.95 -18.91
CA GLN A 118 -8.61 0.01 -19.20
C GLN A 118 -8.28 0.05 -20.69
N ILE A 119 -6.99 0.12 -21.00
CA ILE A 119 -6.45 -0.03 -22.35
C ILE A 119 -6.20 -1.51 -22.58
N PHE A 120 -6.75 -2.06 -23.66
CA PHE A 120 -6.51 -3.45 -24.10
C PHE A 120 -5.70 -3.52 -25.40
N GLU A 121 -5.85 -2.51 -26.26
CA GLU A 121 -5.17 -2.41 -27.55
C GLU A 121 -4.50 -1.04 -27.68
N LEU A 122 -3.33 -1.04 -28.32
CA LEU A 122 -2.66 0.17 -28.80
C LEU A 122 -3.07 0.46 -30.25
N GLU A 123 -2.48 1.51 -30.83
CA GLU A 123 -2.63 1.79 -32.25
C GLU A 123 -2.29 0.56 -33.11
N HIS A 124 -3.00 0.40 -34.23
CA HIS A 124 -2.88 -0.75 -35.13
C HIS A 124 -3.26 -2.12 -34.52
N HIS A 125 -4.17 -2.16 -33.54
CA HIS A 125 -4.71 -3.39 -32.94
C HIS A 125 -3.64 -4.28 -32.27
N GLN A 126 -2.58 -3.65 -31.75
CA GLN A 126 -1.58 -4.37 -30.99
C GLN A 126 -2.06 -4.60 -29.56
N ASP A 127 -2.09 -5.86 -29.13
CA ASP A 127 -2.38 -6.25 -27.75
C ASP A 127 -1.39 -5.57 -26.79
N VAL A 128 -1.91 -4.70 -25.91
CA VAL A 128 -1.10 -3.90 -25.01
C VAL A 128 -0.26 -4.78 -24.08
N SER A 129 -0.76 -5.95 -23.68
CA SER A 129 -0.09 -6.83 -22.72
C SER A 129 1.29 -7.31 -23.21
N LYS A 130 1.49 -7.33 -24.54
CA LYS A 130 2.76 -7.71 -25.19
C LYS A 130 3.78 -6.57 -25.27
N GLN A 131 3.34 -5.34 -25.03
CA GLN A 131 4.19 -4.14 -25.03
C GLN A 131 4.55 -3.66 -23.62
N LEU A 132 3.91 -4.23 -22.59
CA LEU A 132 4.20 -3.95 -21.19
C LEU A 132 5.36 -4.80 -20.68
N TRP A 133 5.95 -4.40 -19.54
CA TRP A 133 7.08 -5.12 -18.94
C TRP A 133 6.71 -6.50 -18.35
N SER A 134 5.42 -6.82 -18.29
CA SER A 134 4.91 -8.14 -17.89
C SER A 134 3.47 -8.31 -18.42
N PRO A 135 3.06 -9.51 -18.84
CA PRO A 135 1.73 -9.76 -19.43
C PRO A 135 0.57 -9.54 -18.47
N ASP A 136 0.83 -9.64 -17.16
CA ASP A 136 -0.19 -9.44 -16.12
C ASP A 136 -0.43 -7.96 -15.77
N VAL A 137 0.39 -7.05 -16.32
CA VAL A 137 0.26 -5.61 -16.06
C VAL A 137 -0.93 -5.07 -16.83
N ARG A 138 -1.76 -4.26 -16.17
CA ARG A 138 -2.89 -3.58 -16.81
C ARG A 138 -2.60 -2.08 -16.88
N LEU A 139 -2.96 -1.44 -18.00
CA LEU A 139 -2.79 0.01 -18.21
C LEU A 139 -4.17 0.67 -18.26
N PHE A 140 -4.31 1.82 -17.60
CA PHE A 140 -5.55 2.58 -17.52
C PHE A 140 -5.34 4.04 -17.89
N LYS A 141 -6.38 4.64 -18.48
CA LYS A 141 -6.56 6.09 -18.58
C LYS A 141 -7.42 6.58 -17.44
N VAL A 142 -7.12 7.78 -16.95
CA VAL A 142 -7.94 8.50 -15.97
C VAL A 142 -8.55 9.71 -16.63
N TYR A 143 -9.87 9.82 -16.60
CA TYR A 143 -10.60 10.98 -17.08
C TYR A 143 -11.28 11.71 -15.95
N ASP A 144 -11.42 13.02 -16.08
CA ASP A 144 -12.40 13.79 -15.34
C ASP A 144 -13.81 13.30 -15.69
N ASN A 145 -14.70 13.27 -14.72
CA ASN A 145 -16.10 12.86 -14.84
C ASN A 145 -17.05 13.84 -14.13
N VAL A 146 -16.70 15.12 -14.11
CA VAL A 146 -17.57 16.20 -13.62
C VAL A 146 -18.81 16.37 -14.50
N VAL A 147 -19.99 16.31 -13.89
CA VAL A 147 -21.29 16.45 -14.57
C VAL A 147 -21.38 17.79 -15.30
N GLY A 148 -21.75 17.75 -16.58
CA GLY A 148 -21.92 18.94 -17.42
C GLY A 148 -20.64 19.46 -18.07
N GLN A 149 -19.52 18.75 -17.94
CA GLN A 149 -18.25 19.06 -18.62
C GLN A 149 -17.84 17.95 -19.57
N GLN A 150 -16.98 18.28 -20.55
CA GLN A 150 -16.35 17.28 -21.40
C GLN A 150 -15.25 16.57 -20.61
N ASN A 151 -15.28 15.23 -20.60
CA ASN A 151 -14.29 14.42 -19.89
C ASN A 151 -12.87 14.72 -20.41
N LYS A 152 -12.08 15.41 -19.59
CA LYS A 152 -10.67 15.70 -19.85
C LYS A 152 -9.81 14.53 -19.40
N LEU A 153 -8.84 14.13 -20.22
CA LEU A 153 -7.84 13.13 -19.82
C LEU A 153 -6.91 13.74 -18.76
N LEU A 154 -6.81 13.09 -17.60
CA LEU A 154 -6.03 13.54 -16.45
C LEU A 154 -4.68 12.83 -16.33
N GLY A 155 -4.57 11.59 -16.80
CA GLY A 155 -3.34 10.82 -16.66
C GLY A 155 -3.50 9.35 -17.00
N TYR A 156 -2.47 8.58 -16.68
CA TYR A 156 -2.44 7.13 -16.86
C TYR A 156 -1.90 6.45 -15.61
N PHE A 157 -2.30 5.20 -15.39
CA PHE A 157 -1.63 4.38 -14.41
C PHE A 157 -1.51 2.92 -14.85
N TYR A 158 -0.47 2.25 -14.35
CA TYR A 158 -0.26 0.82 -14.49
C TYR A 158 -0.59 0.10 -13.19
N MET A 159 -1.16 -1.09 -13.30
CA MET A 159 -1.39 -2.01 -12.19
C MET A 159 -0.57 -3.28 -12.38
N ASP A 160 0.47 -3.47 -11.58
CA ASP A 160 1.30 -4.67 -11.52
C ASP A 160 1.04 -5.40 -10.19
N MET A 161 0.03 -6.27 -10.16
CA MET A 161 -0.57 -6.75 -8.90
C MET A 161 -0.05 -8.10 -8.39
N PHE A 162 0.62 -8.90 -9.23
CA PHE A 162 0.98 -10.28 -8.90
C PHE A 162 2.49 -10.49 -8.75
N PRO A 163 2.94 -11.39 -7.87
CA PRO A 163 4.36 -11.65 -7.66
C PRO A 163 4.97 -12.37 -8.87
N ARG A 164 6.25 -12.08 -9.15
CA ARG A 164 7.08 -12.83 -10.10
C ARG A 164 8.55 -12.71 -9.72
N ALA A 165 9.39 -13.65 -10.19
CA ALA A 165 10.83 -13.60 -9.96
C ALA A 165 11.42 -12.27 -10.45
N GLY A 166 12.26 -11.64 -9.60
CA GLY A 166 12.91 -10.36 -9.91
C GLY A 166 12.03 -9.12 -9.77
N LYS A 167 10.73 -9.25 -9.45
CA LYS A 167 9.85 -8.11 -9.15
C LYS A 167 10.09 -7.59 -7.73
N TYR A 168 9.93 -6.28 -7.54
CA TYR A 168 9.89 -5.66 -6.21
C TYR A 168 8.83 -6.32 -5.31
N SER A 169 9.23 -6.69 -4.09
CA SER A 169 8.45 -7.58 -3.21
C SER A 169 7.49 -6.87 -2.26
N HIS A 170 7.58 -5.55 -2.12
CA HIS A 170 6.64 -4.77 -1.29
C HIS A 170 5.56 -4.10 -2.15
N ALA A 171 4.54 -3.57 -1.48
CA ALA A 171 3.57 -2.70 -2.10
C ALA A 171 4.15 -1.27 -2.23
N ALA A 172 3.93 -0.62 -3.37
CA ALA A 172 4.39 0.75 -3.62
C ALA A 172 3.68 1.37 -4.84
N ALA A 173 3.51 2.68 -4.82
CA ALA A 173 3.25 3.50 -6.00
C ALA A 173 4.54 4.19 -6.50
N TYR A 174 4.81 4.07 -7.80
CA TYR A 174 5.96 4.68 -8.47
C TYR A 174 5.49 5.74 -9.45
N PRO A 175 5.72 7.04 -9.18
CA PRO A 175 5.58 8.08 -10.18
C PRO A 175 6.59 7.86 -11.31
N LEU A 176 6.11 7.58 -12.53
CA LEU A 176 6.94 7.36 -13.71
C LEU A 176 7.14 8.66 -14.48
N ILE A 177 6.06 9.41 -14.68
CA ILE A 177 6.07 10.71 -15.34
C ILE A 177 5.34 11.71 -14.43
N PRO A 178 5.98 12.80 -14.00
CA PRO A 178 5.31 13.83 -13.22
C PRO A 178 4.40 14.67 -14.11
N GLY A 179 3.23 15.04 -13.59
CA GLY A 179 2.37 16.03 -14.24
C GLY A 179 3.01 17.42 -14.20
N ALA A 180 3.10 18.10 -15.34
CA ALA A 180 3.72 19.42 -15.42
C ALA A 180 3.17 20.22 -16.61
N THR A 181 3.13 21.55 -16.48
CA THR A 181 2.74 22.44 -17.58
C THR A 181 3.89 22.70 -18.57
N ASN A 182 5.13 22.50 -18.14
CA ASN A 182 6.33 22.70 -18.96
C ASN A 182 7.17 21.42 -19.01
N ASN A 183 7.66 21.08 -20.20
CA ASN A 183 8.61 19.99 -20.37
C ASN A 183 10.04 20.54 -20.27
N PRO A 184 10.88 20.07 -19.32
CA PRO A 184 12.24 20.58 -19.16
C PRO A 184 13.16 20.25 -20.34
N VAL A 185 12.79 19.29 -21.21
CA VAL A 185 13.56 18.91 -22.40
C VAL A 185 13.08 19.66 -23.65
N THR A 186 11.78 19.87 -23.82
CA THR A 186 11.20 20.47 -25.03
C THR A 186 10.72 21.92 -24.87
N GLY A 187 10.82 22.49 -23.66
CA GLY A 187 10.30 23.82 -23.34
C GLY A 187 8.83 23.81 -22.91
N PRO A 188 8.21 24.99 -22.75
CA PRO A 188 6.79 25.11 -22.43
C PRO A 188 5.96 24.35 -23.47
N ASP A 189 5.08 23.47 -23.02
CA ASP A 189 4.10 22.88 -23.92
C ASP A 189 3.11 23.98 -24.29
N THR A 190 3.15 24.43 -25.55
CA THR A 190 2.20 25.43 -26.05
C THR A 190 0.84 24.83 -26.38
N SER A 191 0.67 23.51 -26.22
CA SER A 191 -0.64 22.88 -26.20
C SER A 191 -1.24 22.98 -24.80
N ASP A 192 -2.53 23.27 -24.68
CA ASP A 192 -3.29 23.39 -23.41
C ASP A 192 -3.30 22.11 -22.53
N LYS A 193 -2.49 21.11 -22.86
CA LYS A 193 -2.57 19.76 -22.30
C LYS A 193 -1.48 19.47 -21.26
N GLY A 194 -0.29 20.05 -21.39
CA GLY A 194 0.85 19.76 -20.51
C GLY A 194 1.27 18.29 -20.55
N ILE A 195 2.26 17.93 -19.73
CA ILE A 195 2.65 16.55 -19.49
C ILE A 195 1.63 15.91 -18.55
N LEU A 196 0.99 14.84 -19.03
CA LEU A 196 0.08 14.03 -18.21
C LEU A 196 0.87 13.11 -17.26
N PRO A 197 0.51 13.04 -15.98
CA PRO A 197 1.15 12.15 -15.04
C PRO A 197 0.93 10.68 -15.40
N VAL A 198 1.94 9.86 -15.08
CA VAL A 198 1.91 8.40 -15.22
C VAL A 198 2.45 7.78 -13.95
N VAL A 199 1.68 6.87 -13.33
CA VAL A 199 2.06 6.17 -12.09
C VAL A 199 2.00 4.66 -12.31
N ALA A 200 2.85 3.88 -11.64
CA ALA A 200 2.74 2.43 -11.58
C ALA A 200 2.50 1.98 -10.14
N ILE A 201 1.40 1.27 -9.92
CA ILE A 201 1.06 0.65 -8.65
C ILE A 201 1.54 -0.79 -8.68
N VAL A 202 2.39 -1.14 -7.72
CA VAL A 202 3.06 -2.42 -7.62
C VAL A 202 2.63 -3.10 -6.32
N CYS A 203 1.99 -4.25 -6.42
CA CYS A 203 1.59 -5.10 -5.30
C CYS A 203 2.00 -6.56 -5.57
N ASN A 204 1.81 -7.45 -4.59
CA ASN A 204 2.21 -8.86 -4.69
C ASN A 204 1.12 -9.81 -4.17
N PHE A 205 -0.11 -9.64 -4.67
CA PHE A 205 -1.26 -10.44 -4.27
C PHE A 205 -1.23 -11.85 -4.87
N PRO A 206 -1.85 -12.84 -4.21
CA PRO A 206 -1.91 -14.20 -4.72
C PRO A 206 -2.52 -14.24 -6.13
N LYS A 207 -1.79 -14.77 -7.11
CA LYS A 207 -2.31 -14.92 -8.48
C LYS A 207 -3.29 -16.09 -8.52
N ALA A 208 -4.35 -15.97 -9.32
CA ALA A 208 -5.25 -17.09 -9.58
C ALA A 208 -4.48 -18.25 -10.25
N THR A 209 -4.86 -19.48 -9.89
CA THR A 209 -4.36 -20.71 -10.50
C THR A 209 -5.49 -21.41 -11.27
N VAL A 210 -5.21 -22.57 -11.86
CA VAL A 210 -6.24 -23.38 -12.53
C VAL A 210 -7.34 -23.82 -11.56
N THR A 211 -7.01 -23.98 -10.27
CA THR A 211 -7.90 -24.55 -9.26
C THR A 211 -8.40 -23.53 -8.23
N GLU A 212 -7.75 -22.36 -8.14
CA GLU A 212 -8.03 -21.37 -7.09
C GLU A 212 -8.16 -19.97 -7.66
N VAL A 213 -9.23 -19.27 -7.26
CA VAL A 213 -9.41 -17.86 -7.56
C VAL A 213 -8.50 -16.99 -6.69
N SER A 214 -8.04 -15.86 -7.24
CA SER A 214 -7.29 -14.87 -6.46
C SER A 214 -8.21 -14.24 -5.41
N THR A 215 -7.84 -14.37 -4.14
CA THR A 215 -8.57 -13.79 -3.00
C THR A 215 -7.60 -13.03 -2.11
N LEU A 216 -8.10 -11.94 -1.52
CA LEU A 216 -7.32 -11.00 -0.73
C LEU A 216 -7.68 -11.13 0.75
N THR A 217 -6.68 -11.05 1.62
CA THR A 217 -6.94 -10.82 3.04
C THR A 217 -7.45 -9.39 3.26
N HIS A 218 -8.05 -9.09 4.41
CA HIS A 218 -8.41 -7.69 4.73
C HIS A 218 -7.18 -6.77 4.70
N TYR A 219 -6.01 -7.27 5.12
CA TYR A 219 -4.75 -6.52 5.04
C TYR A 219 -4.37 -6.18 3.59
N ASP A 220 -4.55 -7.12 2.66
CA ASP A 220 -4.30 -6.88 1.22
C ASP A 220 -5.26 -5.81 0.67
N VAL A 221 -6.53 -5.83 1.08
CA VAL A 221 -7.53 -4.81 0.72
C VAL A 221 -7.08 -3.43 1.21
N VAL A 222 -6.70 -3.30 2.49
CA VAL A 222 -6.18 -2.04 3.05
C VAL A 222 -4.93 -1.59 2.28
N THR A 223 -4.05 -2.52 1.93
CA THR A 223 -2.82 -2.25 1.19
C THR A 223 -3.10 -1.71 -0.20
N VAL A 224 -4.00 -2.33 -0.99
CA VAL A 224 -4.30 -1.83 -2.34
C VAL A 224 -4.97 -0.46 -2.29
N LEU A 225 -5.86 -0.21 -1.32
CA LEU A 225 -6.43 1.12 -1.12
C LEU A 225 -5.36 2.16 -0.74
N HIS A 226 -4.41 1.81 0.13
CA HIS A 226 -3.31 2.70 0.49
C HIS A 226 -2.46 3.07 -0.73
N GLU A 227 -2.00 2.08 -1.50
CA GLU A 227 -1.17 2.32 -2.67
C GLU A 227 -1.90 3.07 -3.77
N PHE A 228 -3.19 2.77 -3.98
CA PHE A 228 -4.02 3.52 -4.93
C PHE A 228 -4.28 4.96 -4.46
N GLY A 229 -4.19 5.24 -3.15
CA GLY A 229 -4.25 6.60 -2.61
C GLY A 229 -3.04 7.48 -2.95
N HIS A 230 -1.90 6.89 -3.31
CA HIS A 230 -0.74 7.63 -3.84
C HIS A 230 -0.83 7.91 -5.34
N CYS A 231 -1.69 7.19 -6.07
CA CYS A 231 -1.86 7.28 -7.51
C CYS A 231 -2.74 8.46 -7.94
#